data_AF-A0ABD0MQ71-F1
#
_entry.id   AF-A0ABD0MQ71-F1
#
_cell.length_a   1.000
_cell.length_b   1.000
_cell.length_c   1.000
_cell.angle_alpha   90.00
_cell.angle_beta   90.00
_cell.angle_gamma   90.00
#
_symmetry.space_group_name_H-M   'P 1'
#
loop_
_entity.id
_entity.type
_entity.pdbx_description
1 polymer ?
#
loop_
_entity_poly.entity_id
_entity_poly.type
_entity_poly.pdbx_seq_one_letter_code
_entity_poly.pdbx_strand_id
1 'polypeptide(L)' 'MADMDFVARVATLYVLWKAEKRRRLVQRHVWVHQILQRCTQLGEFHQLLQELRLDDGRFQRYFRLSRCQFDDLLS' A
#
# COMPACT_ATOMS: atom_id res chain seq x y z
N MET A 1 15.72 25.97 36.79
CA MET A 1 15.35 26.14 35.37
C MET A 1 16.11 25.19 34.44
N ALA A 2 17.45 25.05 34.55
CA ALA A 2 18.25 24.14 33.70
C ALA A 2 17.89 22.64 33.80
N ASP A 3 17.36 22.19 34.94
CA ASP A 3 17.00 20.78 35.19
C ASP A 3 15.80 20.32 34.34
N MET A 4 14.80 21.21 34.17
CA MET A 4 13.61 20.92 33.36
C MET A 4 13.93 20.80 31.87
N ASP A 5 14.87 21.58 31.36
CA ASP A 5 15.32 21.48 29.96
C ASP A 5 16.09 20.19 29.68
N PHE A 6 16.86 19.70 30.67
CA PHE A 6 17.52 18.40 30.59
C PHE A 6 16.50 17.26 30.57
N VAL A 7 15.54 17.27 31.49
CA VAL A 7 14.46 16.28 31.53
C VAL A 7 13.64 16.33 30.23
N ALA A 8 13.32 17.50 29.70
CA ALA A 8 12.60 17.66 28.45
C ALA A 8 13.39 17.10 27.26
N ARG A 9 14.70 17.33 27.19
CA ARG A 9 15.58 16.76 26.16
C ARG A 9 15.63 15.23 26.23
N VAL A 10 15.81 14.68 27.42
CA VAL A 10 15.85 13.22 27.62
C VAL A 10 14.50 12.58 27.28
N ALA A 11 13.39 13.20 27.69
CA ALA A 11 12.04 12.75 27.35
C ALA A 11 11.81 12.81 25.83
N THR A 12 12.27 13.86 25.17
CA THR A 12 12.17 14.01 23.71
C THR A 12 12.95 12.91 22.99
N LEU A 13 14.21 12.68 23.39
CA LEU A 13 15.05 11.61 22.84
C LEU A 13 14.42 10.22 23.06
N TYR A 14 13.85 9.97 24.24
CA TYR A 14 13.16 8.72 24.55
C TYR A 14 11.92 8.50 23.67
N VAL A 15 11.11 9.55 23.46
CA VAL A 15 9.94 9.48 22.58
C VAL A 15 10.35 9.22 21.14
N LEU A 16 11.38 9.90 20.64
CA LEU A 16 11.91 9.70 19.29
C LEU A 16 12.44 8.27 19.10
N TRP A 17 13.26 7.77 20.02
CA TRP A 17 13.77 6.41 19.99
C TRP A 17 12.65 5.37 20.01
N LYS A 18 11.63 5.57 20.86
CA LYS A 18 10.47 4.68 20.95
C LYS A 18 9.63 4.69 19.67
N ALA A 19 9.51 5.84 19.00
CA ALA A 19 8.82 5.95 17.71
C ALA A 19 9.60 5.22 16.61
N GLU A 20 10.92 5.38 16.56
CA GLU A 20 11.77 4.73 15.57
C GLU A 20 11.77 3.20 15.73
N LYS A 21 11.87 2.71 16.97
CA LYS A 21 11.78 1.28 17.27
C LYS A 21 10.45 0.67 16.81
N ARG A 22 9.33 1.40 17.02
CA ARG A 22 8.01 0.98 16.52
C ARG A 22 7.93 0.94 15.00
N ARG A 23 8.47 1.94 14.29
CA ARG A 23 8.52 1.93 12.81
C ARG A 23 9.29 0.72 12.28
N ARG A 24 10.45 0.41 12.86
CA ARG A 24 11.27 -0.75 12.47
C ARG A 24 10.56 -2.09 12.73
N LEU A 25 9.83 -2.20 13.85
CA LEU A 25 9.04 -3.40 14.15
C LEU A 25 7.88 -3.55 13.15
N VAL A 26 7.11 -2.49 12.90
CA VAL A 26 6.04 -2.54 11.89
C VAL A 26 6.60 -2.97 10.53
N GLN A 27 7.71 -2.38 10.07
CA GLN A 27 8.36 -2.78 8.82
C GLN A 27 8.80 -4.24 8.79
N ARG A 28 9.22 -4.82 9.92
CA ARG A 28 9.56 -6.25 10.03
C ARG A 28 8.33 -7.16 10.07
N HIS A 29 7.19 -6.65 10.54
CA HIS A 29 5.94 -7.40 10.64
C HIS A 29 5.06 -7.30 9.39
N VAL A 30 5.35 -6.40 8.44
CA VAL A 30 4.63 -6.40 7.15
C VAL A 30 5.26 -7.45 6.24
N TRP A 31 4.69 -8.67 6.27
CA TRP A 31 4.99 -9.71 5.28
C TRP A 31 4.58 -9.30 3.87
N VAL A 32 3.60 -8.41 3.77
CA VAL A 32 3.07 -7.89 2.51
C VAL A 32 3.84 -6.63 2.14
N HIS A 33 4.59 -6.67 1.04
CA HIS A 33 5.29 -5.49 0.53
C HIS A 33 4.31 -4.31 0.33
N GLN A 34 4.72 -3.07 0.65
CA GLN A 34 3.84 -1.88 0.55
C GLN A 34 3.22 -1.68 -0.85
N ILE A 35 3.80 -2.28 -1.89
CA ILE A 35 3.23 -2.33 -3.25
C ILE A 35 1.93 -3.14 -3.28
N LEU A 36 1.92 -4.31 -2.64
CA LEU A 36 0.74 -5.18 -2.56
C LEU A 36 -0.35 -4.57 -1.67
N GLN A 37 0.03 -3.82 -0.63
CA GLN A 37 -0.92 -3.06 0.20
C GLN A 37 -1.55 -1.88 -0.58
N ARG A 38 -0.85 -1.34 -1.59
CA ARG A 38 -1.40 -0.36 -2.52
C ARG A 38 -2.33 -0.97 -3.56
N CYS A 39 -2.14 -2.25 -3.94
CA CYS A 39 -3.09 -2.95 -4.82
C CYS A 39 -4.51 -3.03 -4.23
N THR A 40 -4.65 -3.15 -2.91
CA THR A 40 -5.95 -3.08 -2.24
C THR A 40 -6.53 -1.67 -2.19
N GLN A 41 -5.70 -0.63 -2.31
CA GLN A 41 -6.13 0.77 -2.43
C GLN A 41 -6.36 1.23 -3.88
N LEU A 42 -5.89 0.46 -4.88
CA LEU A 42 -6.12 0.68 -6.30
C LEU A 42 -7.56 0.28 -6.67
N GLY A 43 -8.55 0.93 -6.04
CA GLY A 43 -9.92 0.98 -6.54
C GLY A 43 -9.97 1.46 -8.00
N GLU A 44 -8.94 2.20 -8.45
CA GLU A 44 -8.74 2.55 -9.86
C GLU A 44 -8.53 1.34 -10.77
N PHE A 45 -7.90 0.24 -10.32
CA PHE A 45 -7.85 -0.97 -11.12
C PHE A 45 -9.26 -1.54 -11.32
N HIS A 46 -10.07 -1.56 -10.26
CA HIS A 46 -11.45 -2.02 -10.36
C HIS A 46 -12.29 -1.13 -11.27
N GLN A 47 -12.16 0.19 -11.14
CA GLN A 47 -12.86 1.16 -11.98
C GLN A 47 -12.40 1.10 -13.45
N LEU A 48 -11.10 1.10 -13.69
CA LEU A 48 -10.50 0.96 -15.02
C LEU A 48 -10.89 -0.36 -15.67
N LEU A 49 -10.93 -1.46 -14.90
CA LEU A 49 -11.37 -2.76 -15.40
C LEU A 49 -12.84 -2.74 -15.80
N GLN A 50 -13.70 -2.07 -15.03
CA GLN A 50 -15.11 -1.89 -15.38
C GLN A 50 -15.28 -1.03 -16.63
N GLU A 51 -14.54 0.08 -16.76
CA GLU A 51 -14.55 0.94 -17.94
C GLU A 51 -14.04 0.20 -19.20
N LEU A 52 -12.96 -0.56 -19.08
CA LEU A 52 -12.40 -1.34 -20.18
C LEU A 52 -13.34 -2.48 -20.59
N ARG A 53 -14.09 -3.09 -19.68
CA ARG A 53 -15.08 -4.13 -19.99
C ARG A 53 -16.25 -3.67 -20.85
N LEU A 54 -16.46 -2.35 -21.00
CA LEU A 54 -17.48 -1.77 -21.88
C LEU A 54 -17.01 -1.68 -23.35
N ASP A 55 -15.70 -1.75 -23.60
CA ASP A 55 -15.10 -1.69 -24.94
C ASP A 55 -14.14 -2.88 -25.11
N ASP A 56 -14.66 -3.97 -25.69
CA ASP A 56 -13.91 -5.22 -25.90
C ASP A 56 -12.63 -5.00 -26.72
N GLY A 57 -12.60 -4.03 -27.64
CA GLY A 57 -11.43 -3.71 -28.45
C GLY A 57 -10.31 -3.08 -27.63
N ARG A 58 -10.64 -2.15 -26.73
CA ARG A 58 -9.67 -1.58 -25.78
C ARG A 58 -9.25 -2.58 -24.73
N PHE A 59 -10.19 -3.40 -24.23
CA PHE A 59 -9.90 -4.47 -23.29
C PHE A 59 -8.85 -5.42 -23.85
N GLN A 60 -9.05 -5.90 -25.08
CA GLN A 60 -8.14 -6.83 -25.74
C GLN A 60 -6.79 -6.19 -26.06
N ARG A 61 -6.72 -4.89 -26.36
CA ARG A 61 -5.41 -4.20 -26.54
C ARG A 61 -4.64 -4.05 -25.23
N TYR A 62 -5.34 -3.77 -24.14
CA TYR A 62 -4.72 -3.54 -22.83
C TYR A 62 -4.29 -4.86 -22.17
N PHE A 63 -5.23 -5.81 -22.02
CA PHE A 63 -4.98 -7.10 -21.38
C PHE A 63 -4.38 -8.15 -22.31
N ARG A 64 -4.38 -7.92 -23.63
CA ARG A 64 -3.96 -8.89 -24.67
C ARG A 64 -4.74 -10.20 -24.64
N LEU A 65 -5.90 -10.18 -24.01
CA LEU A 65 -6.81 -11.31 -23.81
C LEU A 65 -8.23 -10.87 -24.14
N SER A 66 -9.05 -11.80 -24.62
CA SER A 66 -10.49 -11.54 -24.69
C SER A 66 -11.09 -11.55 -23.30
N ARG A 67 -12.23 -10.89 -23.13
CA ARG A 67 -12.96 -10.88 -21.87
C ARG A 67 -13.31 -12.28 -21.38
N CYS A 68 -13.70 -13.17 -22.30
CA CYS A 68 -13.97 -14.58 -21.96
C CYS A 68 -12.72 -15.29 -21.43
N GLN A 69 -11.57 -15.13 -22.09
CA GLN A 69 -10.31 -15.73 -21.63
C GLN A 69 -9.88 -15.18 -20.27
N PHE A 70 -10.13 -13.90 -20.03
CA PHE A 70 -9.86 -13.28 -18.74
C PHE A 70 -10.76 -13.84 -17.63
N ASP A 71 -12.05 -14.04 -17.93
CA ASP A 71 -13.02 -14.61 -16.98
C ASP A 71 -12.73 -16.09 -16.70
N ASP A 72 -12.26 -16.85 -17.69
CA ASP A 72 -11.81 -18.24 -17.54
C ASP A 72 -10.59 -18.35 -16.60
N LEU A 73 -9.69 -17.36 -16.61
CA LEU A 73 -8.52 -17.30 -15.72
C LEU A 73 -8.87 -16.90 -14.27
N LEU A 74 -10.02 -16.26 -14.06
CA LEU A 74 -10.51 -15.86 -12.74
C LEU A 74 -11.43 -16.91 -12.09
N SER A 75 -11.81 -17.95 -12.84
CA SER A 75 -12.52 -19.13 -12.32
C SER A 75 -11.60 -20.07 -11.55
#